data_AF-A0A2V4E3I7-F1
#
_entry.id   AF-A0A2V4E3I7-F1
#
_cell.length_a   1.000
_cell.length_b   1.000
_cell.length_c   1.000
_cell.angle_alpha   90.00
_cell.angle_beta   90.00
_cell.angle_gamma   90.00
#
_symmetry.space_group_name_H-M   'P 1'
#
loop_
_entity.id
_entity.type
_entity.pdbx_description
1 polymer ?
#
loop_
_entity_poly.entity_id
_entity_poly.type
_entity_poly.pdbx_seq_one_letter_code
_entity_poly.pdbx_strand_id
1 'polypeptide(L)'
;MFSTPSYAAEKKYESWNAIIDEMDIILNDAYNIYFMKDIEGAKARVNNAYFGFYEKHGVERAVMSYISGKRGTDTEYQFAKIKRLMTQNSPNKTVRAEIDVILKMLHEDANELDGKKESGWSVFLASFIIIFREGLEAILVIAAISAYLVRSNNKPMLKVVYLSSLFAVFASVLAAIALHTVVGLSGANQEIMEGGAMLLATVVLFFISNWMLSKSESEAWKNYVEGKVQSAVSTGSSFALGFAAFLAVFREGAETIIFYQAMLADAKEHMDMVWYGLGVGTIVLAFVFVIIRFGTVKLPLRPFFICTSALMYLMAIAFAGGGVKELQEADIIPVTPVDFVHSVEILGIYPTLETLIPQLFMVVVVILSVIYYRKHTIKNKTDNLN
;
A
#
# COMPACT_ATOMS: atom_id res chain seq x y z
N MET A 1 -45.71 -8.70 6.00
CA MET A 1 -44.95 -7.45 6.12
C MET A 1 -43.78 -7.76 7.04
N PHE A 2 -42.69 -8.31 6.50
CA PHE A 2 -41.54 -8.74 7.28
C PHE A 2 -40.59 -7.56 7.39
N SER A 3 -40.45 -7.05 8.60
CA SER A 3 -39.51 -6.00 8.99
C SER A 3 -38.09 -6.46 8.68
N THR A 4 -37.39 -5.69 7.85
CA THR A 4 -35.95 -5.73 7.65
C THR A 4 -35.21 -5.71 9.00
N PRO A 5 -34.15 -6.52 9.20
CA PRO A 5 -33.26 -6.31 10.32
C PRO A 5 -32.59 -4.96 10.11
N SER A 6 -32.78 -4.04 11.06
CA SER A 6 -31.96 -2.84 11.16
C SER A 6 -30.52 -3.30 11.31
N TYR A 7 -29.68 -3.09 10.28
CA TYR A 7 -28.23 -3.10 10.48
C TYR A 7 -27.96 -2.20 11.68
N ALA A 8 -27.43 -2.76 12.77
CA ALA A 8 -26.97 -1.95 13.89
C ALA A 8 -25.91 -1.03 13.30
N ALA A 9 -26.16 0.28 13.32
CA ALA A 9 -25.20 1.26 12.86
C ALA A 9 -23.87 0.99 13.58
N GLU A 10 -22.79 0.88 12.81
CA GLU A 10 -21.45 0.78 13.35
C GLU A 10 -21.24 1.96 14.31
N LYS A 11 -21.12 1.67 15.61
CA LYS A 11 -21.05 2.70 16.64
C LYS A 11 -19.77 3.50 16.42
N LYS A 12 -19.92 4.76 15.99
CA LYS A 12 -18.80 5.68 15.87
C LYS A 12 -18.43 6.20 17.26
N TYR A 13 -17.17 6.03 17.64
CA TYR A 13 -16.65 6.55 18.91
C TYR A 13 -16.09 7.96 18.71
N GLU A 14 -16.36 8.86 19.65
CA GLU A 14 -15.94 10.26 19.56
C GLU A 14 -14.52 10.50 20.11
N SER A 15 -13.96 9.53 20.83
CA SER A 15 -12.63 9.59 21.42
C SER A 15 -12.04 8.20 21.66
N TRP A 16 -10.72 8.13 21.88
CA TRP A 16 -10.03 6.92 22.29
C TRP A 16 -10.52 6.45 23.66
N ASN A 17 -10.76 7.37 24.59
CA ASN A 17 -11.36 7.02 25.89
C ASN A 17 -12.73 6.36 25.72
N ALA A 18 -13.57 6.80 24.78
CA ALA A 18 -14.87 6.17 24.56
C ALA A 18 -14.77 4.72 24.06
N ILE A 19 -13.70 4.37 23.32
CA ILE A 19 -13.41 2.99 22.93
C ILE A 19 -12.91 2.20 24.14
N ILE A 20 -12.00 2.78 24.93
CA ILE A 20 -11.43 2.13 26.12
C ILE A 20 -12.49 1.92 27.21
N ASP A 21 -13.46 2.80 27.37
CA ASP A 21 -14.58 2.64 28.31
C ASP A 21 -15.41 1.37 28.00
N GLU A 22 -15.62 1.05 26.72
CA GLU A 22 -16.27 -0.21 26.31
C GLU A 22 -15.38 -1.42 26.58
N MET A 23 -14.08 -1.31 26.30
CA MET A 23 -13.11 -2.36 26.63
C MET A 23 -13.04 -2.60 28.14
N ASP A 24 -13.23 -1.57 28.94
CA ASP A 24 -13.30 -1.64 30.40
C ASP A 24 -14.43 -2.59 30.84
N ILE A 25 -15.62 -2.42 30.25
CA ILE A 25 -16.77 -3.30 30.50
C ILE A 25 -16.43 -4.74 30.09
N ILE A 26 -15.86 -4.94 28.89
CA ILE A 26 -15.57 -6.27 28.34
C ILE A 26 -14.51 -7.01 29.17
N LEU A 27 -13.45 -6.32 29.60
CA LEU A 27 -12.36 -6.92 30.38
C LEU A 27 -12.77 -7.21 31.82
N ASN A 28 -13.62 -6.35 32.42
CA ASN A 28 -14.22 -6.66 33.71
C ASN A 28 -15.22 -7.83 33.61
N ASP A 29 -15.97 -7.95 32.51
CA ASP A 29 -16.83 -9.13 32.25
C ASP A 29 -16.00 -10.40 32.07
N ALA A 30 -14.87 -10.33 31.36
CA ALA A 30 -13.93 -11.44 31.24
C ALA A 30 -13.46 -11.95 32.62
N TYR A 31 -13.17 -11.04 33.56
CA TYR A 31 -12.83 -11.41 34.93
C TYR A 31 -14.00 -12.10 35.66
N ASN A 32 -15.22 -11.59 35.52
CA ASN A 32 -16.41 -12.16 36.17
C ASN A 32 -16.70 -13.57 35.67
N ILE A 33 -16.61 -13.79 34.35
CA ILE A 33 -16.78 -15.11 33.74
C ILE A 33 -15.69 -16.08 34.22
N TYR A 34 -14.44 -15.61 34.30
CA TYR A 34 -13.35 -16.40 34.87
C TYR A 34 -13.60 -16.77 36.34
N PHE A 35 -14.11 -15.83 37.14
CA PHE A 35 -14.48 -16.07 38.53
C PHE A 35 -15.58 -17.14 38.67
N MET A 36 -16.50 -17.21 37.71
CA MET A 36 -17.52 -18.26 37.60
C MET A 36 -16.96 -19.61 37.11
N LYS A 37 -15.63 -19.72 36.92
CA LYS A 37 -14.88 -20.90 36.44
C LYS A 37 -15.14 -21.27 34.97
N ASP A 38 -15.63 -20.33 34.17
CA ASP A 38 -15.71 -20.50 32.72
C ASP A 38 -14.46 -19.89 32.05
N ILE A 39 -13.46 -20.73 31.81
CA ILE A 39 -12.17 -20.32 31.24
C ILE A 39 -12.32 -19.92 29.77
N GLU A 40 -13.12 -20.64 29.00
CA GLU A 40 -13.27 -20.41 27.55
C GLU A 40 -14.10 -19.15 27.29
N GLY A 41 -15.18 -18.93 28.03
CA GLY A 41 -15.95 -17.69 27.96
C GLY A 41 -15.12 -16.46 28.35
N ALA A 42 -14.29 -16.57 29.40
CA ALA A 42 -13.41 -15.50 29.81
C ALA A 42 -12.38 -15.14 28.73
N LYS A 43 -11.72 -16.14 28.14
CA LYS A 43 -10.76 -15.94 27.04
C LYS A 43 -11.43 -15.34 25.80
N ALA A 44 -12.66 -15.76 25.49
CA ALA A 44 -13.42 -15.20 24.38
C ALA A 44 -13.68 -13.71 24.58
N ARG A 45 -14.00 -13.25 25.80
CA ARG A 45 -14.12 -11.82 26.12
C ARG A 45 -12.79 -11.07 25.98
N VAL A 46 -11.68 -11.63 26.45
CA VAL A 46 -10.35 -11.00 26.28
C VAL A 46 -9.99 -10.88 24.79
N ASN A 47 -10.29 -11.90 23.98
CA ASN A 47 -10.11 -11.82 22.52
C ASN A 47 -11.02 -10.76 21.89
N ASN A 48 -12.26 -10.62 22.36
CA ASN A 48 -13.18 -9.59 21.87
C ASN A 48 -12.68 -8.18 22.20
N ALA A 49 -12.12 -7.95 23.39
CA ALA A 49 -11.49 -6.67 23.72
C ALA A 49 -10.30 -6.37 22.80
N TYR A 50 -9.47 -7.36 22.49
CA TYR A 50 -8.33 -7.19 21.60
C TYR A 50 -8.75 -7.01 20.13
N PHE A 51 -9.26 -8.05 19.48
CA PHE A 51 -9.58 -8.02 18.04
C PHE A 51 -10.79 -7.14 17.72
N GLY A 52 -11.81 -7.15 18.59
CA GLY A 52 -13.07 -6.45 18.34
C GLY A 52 -13.02 -4.95 18.61
N PHE A 53 -12.06 -4.49 19.42
CA PHE A 53 -11.95 -3.09 19.82
C PHE A 53 -10.53 -2.54 19.62
N TYR A 54 -9.53 -3.09 20.31
CA TYR A 54 -8.16 -2.56 20.29
C TYR A 54 -7.55 -2.51 18.88
N GLU A 55 -7.68 -3.60 18.12
CA GLU A 55 -7.19 -3.68 16.74
C GLU A 55 -8.17 -3.02 15.76
N LYS A 56 -9.46 -3.45 15.79
CA LYS A 56 -10.48 -3.00 14.83
C LYS A 56 -10.67 -1.47 14.81
N HIS A 57 -10.64 -0.81 15.97
CA HIS A 57 -10.79 0.66 16.03
C HIS A 57 -9.46 1.42 15.92
N GLY A 58 -8.36 0.73 15.58
CA GLY A 58 -7.07 1.36 15.32
C GLY A 58 -6.32 1.82 16.56
N VAL A 59 -6.71 1.39 17.77
CA VAL A 59 -6.04 1.78 19.03
C VAL A 59 -4.59 1.28 19.02
N GLU A 60 -4.37 0.04 18.58
CA GLU A 60 -3.02 -0.54 18.45
C GLU A 60 -2.10 0.31 17.57
N ARG A 61 -2.58 0.64 16.36
CA ARG A 61 -1.85 1.47 15.40
C ARG A 61 -1.55 2.85 15.96
N ALA A 62 -2.52 3.46 16.64
CA ALA A 62 -2.37 4.77 17.27
C ALA A 62 -1.32 4.72 18.40
N VAL A 63 -1.35 3.71 19.26
CA VAL A 63 -0.34 3.52 20.32
C VAL A 63 1.05 3.34 19.73
N MET A 64 1.19 2.48 18.71
CA MET A 64 2.49 2.23 18.06
C MET A 64 3.05 3.49 17.39
N SER A 65 2.18 4.30 16.78
CA SER A 65 2.57 5.47 16.00
C SER A 65 2.82 6.72 16.84
N TYR A 66 1.99 6.99 17.85
CA TYR A 66 2.02 8.25 18.62
C TYR A 66 2.65 8.12 20.02
N ILE A 67 2.70 6.92 20.58
CA ILE A 67 3.33 6.67 21.89
C ILE A 67 4.68 6.00 21.68
N SER A 68 4.68 4.73 21.26
CA SER A 68 5.86 4.02 20.76
C SER A 68 5.50 2.59 20.31
N GLY A 69 6.23 2.05 19.33
CA GLY A 69 6.12 0.64 18.95
C GLY A 69 6.34 -0.31 20.14
N LYS A 70 7.27 0.03 21.06
CA LYS A 70 7.47 -0.75 22.29
C LYS A 70 6.21 -0.80 23.16
N ARG A 71 5.51 0.33 23.32
CA ARG A 71 4.27 0.37 24.11
C ARG A 71 3.19 -0.52 23.50
N GLY A 72 3.03 -0.49 22.17
CA GLY A 72 2.10 -1.39 21.46
C GLY A 72 2.39 -2.86 21.75
N THR A 73 3.66 -3.27 21.61
CA THR A 73 4.10 -4.64 21.93
C THR A 73 3.90 -5.00 23.40
N ASP A 74 4.16 -4.10 24.34
CA ASP A 74 3.94 -4.33 25.77
C ASP A 74 2.44 -4.56 26.06
N THR A 75 1.54 -3.82 25.38
CA THR A 75 0.08 -3.96 25.49
C THR A 75 -0.41 -5.29 24.92
N GLU A 76 0.05 -5.70 23.73
CA GLU A 76 -0.23 -7.02 23.14
C GLU A 76 0.22 -8.16 24.05
N TYR A 77 1.45 -8.07 24.57
CA TYR A 77 2.00 -9.05 25.51
C TYR A 77 1.10 -9.19 26.74
N GLN A 78 0.58 -8.08 27.26
CA GLN A 78 -0.27 -8.09 28.43
C GLN A 78 -1.62 -8.79 28.17
N PHE A 79 -2.25 -8.59 27.00
CA PHE A 79 -3.43 -9.36 26.58
C PHE A 79 -3.13 -10.87 26.49
N ALA A 80 -2.01 -11.24 25.89
CA ALA A 80 -1.58 -12.64 25.79
C ALA A 80 -1.30 -13.26 27.17
N LYS A 81 -0.67 -12.49 28.08
CA LYS A 81 -0.37 -12.90 29.45
C LYS A 81 -1.63 -13.21 30.26
N ILE A 82 -2.67 -12.38 30.17
CA ILE A 82 -3.96 -12.62 30.83
C ILE A 82 -4.57 -13.95 30.36
N LYS A 83 -4.65 -14.17 29.04
CA LYS A 83 -5.18 -15.42 28.48
C LYS A 83 -4.38 -16.64 28.93
N ARG A 84 -3.05 -16.52 28.99
CA ARG A 84 -2.17 -17.60 29.47
C ARG A 84 -2.47 -17.94 30.93
N LEU A 85 -2.62 -16.93 31.79
CA LEU A 85 -2.94 -17.14 33.21
C LEU A 85 -4.32 -17.78 33.41
N MET A 86 -5.31 -17.36 32.63
CA MET A 86 -6.65 -17.98 32.63
C MET A 86 -6.58 -19.45 32.20
N THR A 87 -5.81 -19.76 31.15
CA THR A 87 -5.61 -21.14 30.67
C THR A 87 -4.92 -22.02 31.72
N GLN A 88 -4.00 -21.44 32.48
CA GLN A 88 -3.31 -22.11 33.58
C GLN A 88 -4.16 -22.25 34.85
N ASN A 89 -5.42 -21.79 34.83
CA ASN A 89 -6.31 -21.75 35.98
C ASN A 89 -5.66 -21.08 37.21
N SER A 90 -4.94 -19.98 36.95
CA SER A 90 -4.22 -19.21 37.96
C SER A 90 -5.16 -18.60 39.00
N PRO A 91 -4.69 -18.27 40.23
CA PRO A 91 -5.53 -17.66 41.25
C PRO A 91 -6.25 -16.40 40.74
N ASN A 92 -7.53 -16.23 41.10
CA ASN A 92 -8.36 -15.09 40.68
C ASN A 92 -7.70 -13.73 40.97
N LYS A 93 -7.01 -13.61 42.12
CA LYS A 93 -6.26 -12.39 42.47
C LYS A 93 -5.17 -12.05 41.46
N THR A 94 -4.48 -13.05 40.92
CA THR A 94 -3.43 -12.87 39.90
C THR A 94 -4.03 -12.42 38.58
N VAL A 95 -5.13 -13.06 38.14
CA VAL A 95 -5.82 -12.67 36.90
C VAL A 95 -6.40 -11.25 37.02
N ARG A 96 -6.99 -10.91 38.17
CA ARG A 96 -7.50 -9.55 38.43
C ARG A 96 -6.40 -8.51 38.33
N ALA A 97 -5.26 -8.75 38.97
CA ALA A 97 -4.14 -7.82 38.96
C ALA A 97 -3.64 -7.53 37.54
N GLU A 98 -3.57 -8.55 36.67
CA GLU A 98 -3.13 -8.36 35.29
C GLU A 98 -4.20 -7.67 34.42
N ILE A 99 -5.49 -7.87 34.72
CA ILE A 99 -6.59 -7.11 34.12
C ILE A 99 -6.53 -5.64 34.53
N ASP A 100 -6.26 -5.34 35.81
CA ASP A 100 -6.09 -3.96 36.28
C ASP A 100 -4.89 -3.27 35.60
N VAL A 101 -3.81 -4.02 35.35
CA VAL A 101 -2.63 -3.52 34.62
C VAL A 101 -2.99 -3.17 33.18
N ILE A 102 -3.66 -4.05 32.43
CA ILE A 102 -4.02 -3.73 31.03
C ILE A 102 -5.01 -2.56 30.96
N LEU A 103 -5.99 -2.50 31.86
CA LEU A 103 -6.95 -1.38 31.91
C LEU A 103 -6.24 -0.06 32.18
N LYS A 104 -5.31 -0.06 33.13
CA LYS A 104 -4.50 1.13 33.40
C LYS A 104 -3.68 1.54 32.17
N MET A 105 -3.05 0.58 31.49
CA MET A 105 -2.29 0.87 30.28
C MET A 105 -3.15 1.48 29.18
N LEU A 106 -4.33 0.89 28.93
CA LEU A 106 -5.28 1.37 27.93
C LEU A 106 -5.78 2.78 28.24
N HIS A 107 -6.09 3.08 29.50
CA HIS A 107 -6.49 4.42 29.92
C HIS A 107 -5.35 5.44 29.83
N GLU A 108 -4.12 5.06 30.22
CA GLU A 108 -2.94 5.91 30.02
C GLU A 108 -2.74 6.23 28.53
N ASP A 109 -2.87 5.21 27.68
CA ASP A 109 -2.70 5.32 26.23
C ASP A 109 -3.81 6.19 25.62
N ALA A 110 -5.09 5.95 25.96
CA ALA A 110 -6.21 6.76 25.49
C ALA A 110 -6.12 8.21 25.93
N ASN A 111 -5.68 8.49 27.15
CA ASN A 111 -5.48 9.87 27.62
C ASN A 111 -4.33 10.58 26.89
N GLU A 112 -3.31 9.85 26.47
CA GLU A 112 -2.21 10.40 25.68
C GLU A 112 -2.61 10.61 24.20
N LEU A 113 -3.47 9.75 23.67
CA LEU A 113 -3.96 9.79 22.29
C LEU A 113 -5.11 10.79 22.11
N ASP A 114 -5.97 10.99 23.11
CA ASP A 114 -7.07 11.94 23.04
C ASP A 114 -6.56 13.38 22.92
N GLY A 115 -6.95 14.03 21.82
CA GLY A 115 -6.45 15.36 21.44
C GLY A 115 -5.22 15.34 20.52
N LYS A 116 -4.50 14.22 20.41
CA LYS A 116 -3.54 13.96 19.32
C LYS A 116 -4.31 13.33 18.16
N LYS A 117 -4.84 14.17 17.25
CA LYS A 117 -5.39 13.66 15.99
C LYS A 117 -4.29 12.91 15.24
N GLU A 118 -4.63 11.76 14.67
CA GLU A 118 -3.73 11.09 13.77
C GLU A 118 -3.24 12.10 12.71
N SER A 119 -1.94 12.31 12.58
CA SER A 119 -1.43 13.10 11.46
C SER A 119 -1.55 12.21 10.23
N GLY A 120 -2.52 12.48 9.35
CA GLY A 120 -2.59 11.83 8.04
C GLY A 120 -1.42 12.19 7.11
N TRP A 121 -0.28 12.60 7.67
CA TRP A 121 0.97 12.87 6.98
C TRP A 121 1.53 11.63 6.27
N SER A 122 1.37 10.43 6.86
CA SER A 122 1.73 9.17 6.20
C SER A 122 0.88 8.95 4.94
N VAL A 123 -0.43 9.18 5.03
CA VAL A 123 -1.39 9.09 3.91
C VAL A 123 -1.08 10.14 2.85
N PHE A 124 -0.79 11.38 3.26
CA PHE A 124 -0.35 12.45 2.38
C PHE A 124 0.92 12.05 1.61
N LEU A 125 1.95 11.58 2.33
CA LEU A 125 3.21 11.16 1.73
C LEU A 125 3.03 9.97 0.79
N ALA A 126 2.22 8.98 1.17
CA ALA A 126 1.88 7.84 0.32
C ALA A 126 1.23 8.31 -0.98
N SER A 127 0.18 9.13 -0.89
CA SER A 127 -0.50 9.71 -2.05
C SER A 127 0.43 10.53 -2.93
N PHE A 128 1.23 11.41 -2.32
CA PHE A 128 2.23 12.23 -3.02
C PHE A 128 3.24 11.37 -3.78
N ILE A 129 3.83 10.36 -3.11
CA ILE A 129 4.84 9.48 -3.71
C ILE A 129 4.24 8.69 -4.88
N ILE A 130 3.00 8.18 -4.74
CA ILE A 130 2.33 7.43 -5.81
C ILE A 130 2.17 8.33 -7.04
N ILE A 131 1.49 9.47 -6.92
CA ILE A 131 1.24 10.32 -8.11
C ILE A 131 2.55 10.83 -8.68
N PHE A 132 3.52 11.21 -7.83
CA PHE A 132 4.80 11.73 -8.27
C PHE A 132 5.59 10.68 -9.06
N ARG A 133 5.58 9.41 -8.64
CA ARG A 133 6.25 8.31 -9.36
C ARG A 133 5.63 8.11 -10.74
N GLU A 134 4.34 7.82 -10.77
CA GLU A 134 3.60 7.49 -12.00
C GLU A 134 3.60 8.64 -13.00
N GLY A 135 3.38 9.85 -12.50
CA GLY A 135 3.42 11.05 -13.33
C GLY A 135 4.81 11.34 -13.88
N LEU A 136 5.87 11.06 -13.12
CA LEU A 136 7.24 11.24 -13.60
C LEU A 136 7.58 10.23 -14.69
N GLU A 137 7.15 8.97 -14.56
CA GLU A 137 7.32 7.94 -15.59
C GLU A 137 6.58 8.32 -16.88
N ALA A 138 5.33 8.76 -16.77
CA ALA A 138 4.58 9.28 -17.91
C ALA A 138 5.31 10.46 -18.57
N ILE A 139 5.81 11.43 -17.79
CA ILE A 139 6.59 12.56 -18.30
C ILE A 139 7.86 12.09 -19.01
N LEU A 140 8.59 11.12 -18.47
CA LEU A 140 9.82 10.59 -19.08
C LEU A 140 9.57 9.91 -20.42
N VAL A 141 8.48 9.14 -20.53
CA VAL A 141 8.08 8.54 -21.81
C VAL A 141 7.74 9.62 -22.84
N ILE A 142 6.92 10.60 -22.45
CA ILE A 142 6.54 11.70 -23.35
C ILE A 142 7.74 12.57 -23.71
N ALA A 143 8.67 12.80 -22.78
CA ALA A 143 9.92 13.52 -23.03
C ALA A 143 10.81 12.75 -24.02
N ALA A 144 10.91 11.44 -23.91
CA ALA A 144 11.70 10.60 -24.83
C ALA A 144 11.12 10.60 -26.24
N ILE A 145 9.81 10.40 -26.38
CA ILE A 145 9.11 10.49 -27.67
C ILE A 145 9.29 11.91 -28.26
N SER A 146 9.12 12.94 -27.44
CA SER A 146 9.28 14.33 -27.87
C SER A 146 10.70 14.64 -28.32
N ALA A 147 11.71 14.18 -27.59
CA ALA A 147 13.12 14.36 -27.94
C ALA A 147 13.46 13.70 -29.28
N TYR A 148 12.94 12.49 -29.52
CA TYR A 148 13.09 11.81 -30.80
C TYR A 148 12.44 12.58 -31.95
N LEU A 149 11.21 13.08 -31.77
CA LEU A 149 10.50 13.83 -32.80
C LEU A 149 11.18 15.16 -33.12
N VAL A 150 11.73 15.84 -32.11
CA VAL A 150 12.55 17.05 -32.32
C VAL A 150 13.82 16.72 -33.10
N ARG A 151 14.52 15.62 -32.76
CA ARG A 151 15.76 15.20 -33.42
C ARG A 151 15.54 14.73 -34.87
N SER A 152 14.40 14.09 -35.14
CA SER A 152 14.00 13.62 -36.48
C SER A 152 13.30 14.69 -37.34
N ASN A 153 13.27 15.95 -36.88
CA ASN A 153 12.63 17.09 -37.53
C ASN A 153 11.09 16.95 -37.76
N ASN A 154 10.43 16.07 -37.00
CA ASN A 154 8.98 15.81 -37.05
C ASN A 154 8.23 16.61 -35.97
N LYS A 155 8.60 17.87 -35.75
CA LYS A 155 8.01 18.75 -34.72
C LYS A 155 6.47 18.86 -34.78
N PRO A 156 5.80 18.89 -35.95
CA PRO A 156 4.34 18.94 -36.01
C PRO A 156 3.64 17.77 -35.30
N MET A 157 4.28 16.60 -35.25
CA MET A 157 3.72 15.41 -34.61
C MET A 157 3.75 15.48 -33.08
N LEU A 158 4.51 16.42 -32.48
CA LEU A 158 4.51 16.65 -31.04
C LEU A 158 3.11 17.01 -30.51
N LYS A 159 2.32 17.74 -31.29
CA LYS A 159 0.95 18.12 -30.91
C LYS A 159 0.07 16.89 -30.74
N VAL A 160 0.25 15.88 -31.59
CA VAL A 160 -0.48 14.61 -31.51
C VAL A 160 -0.11 13.87 -30.24
N VAL A 161 1.18 13.77 -29.92
CA VAL A 161 1.65 13.12 -28.68
C VAL A 161 1.05 13.78 -27.45
N TYR A 162 1.07 15.11 -27.35
CA TYR A 162 0.50 15.81 -26.19
C TYR A 162 -1.02 15.67 -26.10
N LEU A 163 -1.73 15.75 -27.22
CA LEU A 163 -3.19 15.59 -27.22
C LEU A 163 -3.60 14.17 -26.84
N SER A 164 -2.89 13.16 -27.36
CA SER A 164 -3.09 11.77 -26.98
C SER A 164 -2.76 11.50 -25.51
N SER A 165 -1.73 12.15 -24.96
CA SER A 165 -1.38 12.06 -23.54
C SER A 165 -2.47 12.67 -22.66
N LEU A 166 -2.98 13.85 -23.03
CA LEU A 166 -4.08 14.49 -22.32
C LEU A 166 -5.35 13.64 -22.34
N PHE A 167 -5.65 13.04 -23.49
CA PHE A 167 -6.77 12.12 -23.64
C PHE A 167 -6.59 10.84 -22.79
N ALA A 168 -5.36 10.33 -22.68
CA ALA A 168 -5.04 9.20 -21.80
C ALA A 168 -5.29 9.53 -20.33
N VAL A 169 -4.82 10.69 -19.84
CA VAL A 169 -5.10 11.13 -18.46
C VAL A 169 -6.60 11.21 -18.21
N PHE A 170 -7.36 11.81 -19.13
CA PHE A 170 -8.81 11.86 -19.03
C PHE A 170 -9.45 10.46 -19.00
N ALA A 171 -9.01 9.56 -19.87
CA ALA A 171 -9.48 8.18 -19.89
C ALA A 171 -9.15 7.42 -18.59
N SER A 172 -7.98 7.67 -17.99
CA SER A 172 -7.60 7.09 -16.69
C SER A 172 -8.51 7.61 -15.57
N VAL A 173 -8.86 8.90 -15.55
CA VAL A 173 -9.83 9.42 -14.56
C VAL A 173 -11.20 8.75 -14.73
N LEU A 174 -11.68 8.58 -15.96
CA LEU A 174 -12.94 7.85 -16.21
C LEU A 174 -12.85 6.39 -15.76
N ALA A 175 -11.73 5.72 -16.03
CA ALA A 175 -11.49 4.35 -15.59
C ALA A 175 -11.49 4.24 -14.05
N ALA A 176 -10.91 5.23 -13.35
CA ALA A 176 -10.89 5.29 -11.89
C ALA A 176 -12.31 5.39 -11.32
N ILE A 177 -13.14 6.28 -11.89
CA ILE A 177 -14.54 6.45 -11.49
C ILE A 177 -15.33 5.16 -11.74
N ALA A 178 -15.15 4.53 -12.91
CA ALA A 178 -15.81 3.27 -13.24
C ALA A 178 -15.38 2.12 -12.31
N LEU A 179 -14.11 2.05 -11.93
CA LEU A 179 -13.62 1.03 -11.00
C LEU A 179 -14.23 1.23 -9.62
N HIS A 180 -14.26 2.47 -9.11
CA HIS A 180 -14.86 2.79 -7.82
C HIS A 180 -16.34 2.41 -7.75
N THR A 181 -17.13 2.65 -8.82
CA THR A 181 -18.56 2.31 -8.83
C THR A 181 -18.80 0.81 -8.84
N VAL A 182 -17.96 0.04 -9.54
CA VAL A 182 -18.07 -1.43 -9.58
C VAL A 182 -17.71 -2.05 -8.23
N VAL A 183 -16.65 -1.55 -7.58
CA VAL A 183 -16.19 -2.02 -6.27
C VAL A 183 -17.23 -1.72 -5.18
N GLY A 184 -17.79 -0.51 -5.15
CA GLY A 184 -18.75 -0.08 -4.11
C GLY A 184 -20.11 -0.82 -4.09
N LEU A 185 -20.42 -1.61 -5.12
CA LEU A 185 -21.68 -2.37 -5.21
C LEU A 185 -21.60 -3.76 -4.54
N SER A 186 -20.40 -4.22 -4.19
CA SER A 186 -20.14 -5.60 -3.75
C SER A 186 -19.85 -5.70 -2.25
N GLY A 187 -20.80 -5.28 -1.40
CA GLY A 187 -20.61 -5.24 0.06
C GLY A 187 -20.54 -6.61 0.79
N ALA A 188 -20.75 -7.73 0.09
CA ALA A 188 -20.72 -9.07 0.70
C ALA A 188 -19.38 -9.81 0.52
N ASN A 189 -18.44 -9.28 -0.27
CA ASN A 189 -17.14 -9.88 -0.59
C ASN A 189 -16.03 -8.80 -0.64
N GLN A 190 -16.12 -7.77 0.20
CA GLN A 190 -15.23 -6.62 0.12
C GLN A 190 -13.78 -7.04 0.39
N GLU A 191 -13.57 -7.86 1.41
CA GLU A 191 -12.29 -8.42 1.85
C GLU A 191 -11.65 -9.30 0.76
N ILE A 192 -12.46 -10.14 0.09
CA ILE A 192 -12.01 -11.01 -1.01
C ILE A 192 -11.51 -10.17 -2.20
N MET A 193 -12.27 -9.11 -2.52
CA MET A 193 -11.96 -8.23 -3.62
C MET A 193 -10.74 -7.36 -3.34
N GLU A 194 -10.62 -6.84 -2.11
CA GLU A 194 -9.46 -6.08 -1.64
C GLU A 194 -8.20 -6.94 -1.63
N GLY A 195 -8.27 -8.13 -1.03
CA GLY A 195 -7.16 -9.10 -1.05
C GLY A 195 -6.77 -9.52 -2.46
N GLY A 196 -7.75 -9.83 -3.32
CA GLY A 196 -7.52 -10.16 -4.73
C GLY A 196 -6.88 -9.01 -5.52
N ALA A 197 -7.30 -7.77 -5.29
CA ALA A 197 -6.72 -6.59 -5.94
C ALA A 197 -5.27 -6.36 -5.51
N MET A 198 -4.95 -6.52 -4.21
CA MET A 198 -3.58 -6.41 -3.71
C MET A 198 -2.66 -7.50 -4.25
N LEU A 199 -3.14 -8.74 -4.39
CA LEU A 199 -2.38 -9.83 -5.00
C LEU A 199 -2.16 -9.62 -6.50
N LEU A 200 -3.17 -9.12 -7.22
CA LEU A 200 -3.00 -8.72 -8.62
C LEU A 200 -1.95 -7.61 -8.73
N ALA A 201 -2.05 -6.59 -7.90
CA ALA A 201 -1.10 -5.48 -7.86
C ALA A 201 0.32 -5.96 -7.56
N THR A 202 0.49 -6.95 -6.68
CA THR A 202 1.78 -7.61 -6.38
C THR A 202 2.45 -8.19 -7.63
N VAL A 203 1.70 -8.95 -8.44
CA VAL A 203 2.22 -9.56 -9.68
C VAL A 203 2.60 -8.49 -10.70
N VAL A 204 1.72 -7.50 -10.88
CA VAL A 204 1.90 -6.38 -11.81
C VAL A 204 3.15 -5.57 -11.42
N LEU A 205 3.23 -5.13 -10.17
CA LEU A 205 4.39 -4.43 -9.60
C LEU A 205 5.68 -5.19 -9.81
N PHE A 206 5.69 -6.48 -9.50
CA PHE A 206 6.89 -7.29 -9.62
C PHE A 206 7.36 -7.36 -11.08
N PHE A 207 6.43 -7.53 -12.02
CA PHE A 207 6.74 -7.54 -13.45
C PHE A 207 7.31 -6.19 -13.92
N ILE A 208 6.68 -5.08 -13.56
CA ILE A 208 7.09 -3.73 -13.95
C ILE A 208 8.42 -3.35 -13.32
N SER A 209 8.63 -3.69 -12.05
CA SER A 209 9.89 -3.47 -11.34
C SER A 209 11.07 -4.10 -12.10
N ASN A 210 10.92 -5.37 -12.51
CA ASN A 210 11.93 -6.07 -13.30
C ASN A 210 12.13 -5.42 -14.67
N TRP A 211 11.04 -5.00 -15.32
CA TRP A 211 11.10 -4.34 -16.62
C TRP A 211 11.87 -3.01 -16.53
N MET A 212 11.59 -2.16 -15.55
CA MET A 212 12.31 -0.89 -15.35
C MET A 212 13.77 -1.11 -14.99
N LEU A 213 14.06 -2.07 -14.12
CA LEU A 213 15.44 -2.42 -13.75
C LEU A 213 16.24 -2.86 -14.98
N SER A 214 15.60 -3.62 -15.89
CA SER A 214 16.19 -4.04 -17.17
C SER A 214 16.45 -2.87 -18.15
N LYS A 215 15.74 -1.75 -17.99
CA LYS A 215 15.87 -0.53 -18.81
C LYS A 215 16.71 0.57 -18.16
N SER A 216 17.26 0.33 -16.97
CA SER A 216 18.08 1.29 -16.23
C SER A 216 19.39 1.70 -16.91
N GLU A 217 19.82 0.99 -17.97
CA GLU A 217 20.94 1.41 -18.80
C GLU A 217 20.53 2.42 -19.87
N SER A 218 21.21 3.57 -19.89
CA SER A 218 20.94 4.68 -20.81
C SER A 218 20.99 4.27 -22.29
N GLU A 219 21.78 3.25 -22.63
CA GLU A 219 21.93 2.74 -23.99
C GLU A 219 20.79 1.79 -24.40
N ALA A 220 20.32 0.94 -23.49
CA ALA A 220 19.15 0.08 -23.71
C ALA A 220 17.84 0.89 -23.85
N TRP A 221 17.71 1.98 -23.07
CA TRP A 221 16.62 2.94 -23.22
C TRP A 221 16.68 3.67 -24.57
N LYS A 222 17.86 4.20 -24.93
CA LYS A 222 18.07 4.91 -26.20
C LYS A 222 17.77 4.00 -27.40
N ASN A 223 18.24 2.76 -27.40
CA ASN A 223 17.98 1.78 -28.46
C ASN A 223 16.51 1.36 -28.55
N TYR A 224 15.81 1.23 -27.41
CA TYR A 224 14.38 0.92 -27.39
C TYR A 224 13.54 2.05 -27.99
N VAL A 225 13.84 3.30 -27.60
CA VAL A 225 13.15 4.49 -28.12
C VAL A 225 13.48 4.71 -29.59
N GLU A 226 14.76 4.61 -29.99
CA GLU A 226 15.15 4.75 -31.40
C GLU A 226 14.48 3.65 -32.24
N GLY A 227 14.46 2.38 -31.82
CA GLY A 227 13.83 1.28 -32.58
C GLY A 227 12.30 1.38 -32.71
N LYS A 228 11.57 1.62 -31.61
CA LYS A 228 10.09 1.69 -31.63
C LYS A 228 9.59 2.94 -32.34
N VAL A 229 10.27 4.07 -32.16
CA VAL A 229 9.85 5.33 -32.78
C VAL A 229 10.29 5.40 -34.24
N GLN A 230 11.41 4.78 -34.62
CA GLN A 230 11.81 4.67 -36.02
C GLN A 230 10.79 3.87 -36.83
N SER A 231 10.30 2.72 -36.34
CA SER A 231 9.24 1.97 -37.03
C SER A 231 7.91 2.72 -37.13
N ALA A 232 7.55 3.56 -36.15
CA ALA A 232 6.32 4.35 -36.19
C ALA A 232 6.42 5.57 -37.13
N VAL A 233 7.59 6.20 -37.18
CA VAL A 233 7.86 7.37 -38.03
C VAL A 233 8.10 6.99 -39.49
N SER A 234 8.73 5.84 -39.77
CA SER A 234 8.93 5.35 -41.14
C SER A 234 7.62 5.05 -41.89
N THR A 235 6.51 4.84 -41.17
CA THR A 235 5.18 4.59 -41.75
C THR A 235 4.34 5.87 -41.89
N GLY A 236 4.81 7.02 -41.39
CA GLY A 236 4.14 8.32 -41.50
C GLY A 236 2.80 8.45 -40.74
N SER A 237 2.44 7.49 -39.89
CA SER A 237 1.12 7.45 -39.24
C SER A 237 1.11 8.22 -37.91
N SER A 238 0.59 9.46 -37.95
CA SER A 238 0.28 10.26 -36.75
C SER A 238 -0.61 9.51 -35.77
N PHE A 239 -1.52 8.67 -36.26
CA PHE A 239 -2.39 7.85 -35.41
C PHE A 239 -1.61 6.80 -34.62
N ALA A 240 -0.68 6.07 -35.26
CA ALA A 240 0.12 5.06 -34.57
C ALA A 240 0.99 5.66 -33.46
N LEU A 241 1.59 6.82 -33.72
CA LEU A 241 2.36 7.57 -32.74
C LEU A 241 1.48 8.09 -31.59
N GLY A 242 0.32 8.67 -31.91
CA GLY A 242 -0.65 9.13 -30.92
C GLY A 242 -1.18 8.00 -30.05
N PHE A 243 -1.52 6.86 -30.65
CA PHE A 243 -1.99 5.68 -29.92
C PHE A 243 -0.89 5.08 -29.03
N ALA A 244 0.36 5.06 -29.49
CA ALA A 244 1.49 4.62 -28.66
C ALA A 244 1.70 5.54 -27.44
N ALA A 245 1.62 6.86 -27.63
CA ALA A 245 1.69 7.82 -26.53
C ALA A 245 0.50 7.68 -25.57
N PHE A 246 -0.71 7.50 -26.11
CA PHE A 246 -1.92 7.25 -25.33
C PHE A 246 -1.77 6.00 -24.46
N LEU A 247 -1.40 4.86 -25.05
CA LEU A 247 -1.27 3.60 -24.32
C LEU A 247 -0.20 3.67 -23.24
N ALA A 248 0.91 4.36 -23.52
CA ALA A 248 1.97 4.54 -22.52
C ALA A 248 1.46 5.32 -21.31
N VAL A 249 0.84 6.49 -21.52
CA VAL A 249 0.31 7.31 -20.42
C VAL A 249 -0.87 6.65 -19.72
N PHE A 250 -1.75 5.98 -20.47
CA PHE A 250 -2.90 5.26 -19.92
C PHE A 250 -2.46 4.09 -19.03
N ARG A 251 -1.35 3.42 -19.37
CA ARG A 251 -0.75 2.39 -18.52
C ARG A 251 -0.30 2.95 -17.17
N GLU A 252 0.48 4.04 -17.16
CA GLU A 252 0.89 4.69 -15.89
C GLU A 252 -0.35 5.18 -15.11
N GLY A 253 -1.38 5.65 -15.81
CA GLY A 253 -2.66 5.99 -15.20
C GLY A 253 -3.40 4.80 -14.59
N ALA A 254 -3.41 3.64 -15.25
CA ALA A 254 -4.01 2.42 -14.72
C ALA A 254 -3.27 1.89 -13.48
N GLU A 255 -1.94 1.97 -13.51
CA GLU A 255 -1.07 1.67 -12.37
C GLU A 255 -1.38 2.62 -11.21
N THR A 256 -1.44 3.93 -11.46
CA THR A 256 -1.85 4.95 -10.47
C THR A 256 -3.18 4.57 -9.81
N ILE A 257 -4.20 4.19 -10.59
CA ILE A 257 -5.52 3.81 -10.05
C ILE A 257 -5.41 2.63 -9.10
N ILE A 258 -4.66 1.58 -9.47
CA ILE A 258 -4.49 0.38 -8.63
C ILE A 258 -3.76 0.74 -7.33
N PHE A 259 -2.73 1.58 -7.37
CA PHE A 259 -2.02 2.04 -6.16
C PHE A 259 -2.90 2.88 -5.25
N TYR A 260 -3.65 3.81 -5.82
CA TYR A 260 -4.59 4.62 -5.04
C TYR A 260 -5.71 3.76 -4.46
N GLN A 261 -6.21 2.75 -5.18
CA GLN A 261 -7.22 1.84 -4.66
C GLN A 261 -6.73 1.07 -3.44
N ALA A 262 -5.52 0.51 -3.50
CA ALA A 262 -4.92 -0.19 -2.37
C ALA A 262 -4.67 0.75 -1.18
N MET A 263 -4.18 1.97 -1.43
CA MET A 263 -3.94 2.96 -0.37
C MET A 263 -5.25 3.47 0.27
N LEU A 264 -6.31 3.65 -0.53
CA LEU A 264 -7.59 4.16 -0.06
C LEU A 264 -8.30 3.18 0.90
N ALA A 265 -8.00 1.89 0.80
CA ALA A 265 -8.48 0.88 1.77
C ALA A 265 -7.98 1.19 3.20
N ASP A 266 -6.75 1.68 3.33
CA ASP A 266 -6.12 2.02 4.62
C ASP A 266 -6.38 3.46 5.09
N ALA A 267 -6.77 4.36 4.18
CA ALA A 267 -6.81 5.81 4.42
C ALA A 267 -8.12 6.33 5.07
N LYS A 268 -9.01 5.45 5.55
CA LYS A 268 -10.44 5.73 5.83
C LYS A 268 -10.75 7.04 6.57
N GLU A 269 -9.94 7.47 7.54
CA GLU A 269 -10.18 8.73 8.29
C GLU A 269 -9.44 9.98 7.74
N HIS A 270 -8.51 9.83 6.79
CA HIS A 270 -7.62 10.89 6.27
C HIS A 270 -7.76 11.11 4.75
N MET A 271 -8.99 11.01 4.24
CA MET A 271 -9.28 11.18 2.81
C MET A 271 -8.86 12.56 2.27
N ASP A 272 -8.90 13.59 3.12
CA ASP A 272 -8.43 14.95 2.80
C ASP A 272 -6.92 14.97 2.49
N MET A 273 -6.12 14.22 3.24
CA MET A 273 -4.68 14.09 3.03
C MET A 273 -4.33 13.41 1.71
N VAL A 274 -5.19 12.50 1.23
CA VAL A 274 -5.06 11.92 -0.12
C VAL A 274 -5.20 13.01 -1.19
N TRP A 275 -6.21 13.87 -1.09
CA TRP A 275 -6.39 14.96 -2.05
C TRP A 275 -5.26 15.98 -2.00
N TYR A 276 -4.73 16.27 -0.82
CA TYR A 276 -3.54 17.13 -0.68
C TYR A 276 -2.31 16.50 -1.32
N GLY A 277 -2.05 15.21 -1.08
CA GLY A 277 -0.92 14.49 -1.68
C GLY A 277 -1.00 14.49 -3.21
N LEU A 278 -2.18 14.16 -3.75
CA LEU A 278 -2.47 14.20 -5.18
C LEU A 278 -2.25 15.60 -5.78
N GLY A 279 -2.79 16.63 -5.12
CA GLY A 279 -2.72 18.02 -5.58
C GLY A 279 -1.29 18.56 -5.58
N VAL A 280 -0.57 18.41 -4.47
CA VAL A 280 0.84 18.83 -4.35
C VAL A 280 1.72 18.07 -5.33
N GLY A 281 1.54 16.75 -5.45
CA GLY A 281 2.28 15.92 -6.40
C GLY A 281 2.06 16.35 -7.85
N THR A 282 0.82 16.64 -8.23
CA THR A 282 0.47 17.14 -9.57
C THR A 282 1.13 18.49 -9.87
N ILE A 283 1.15 19.42 -8.91
CA ILE A 283 1.83 20.71 -9.06
C ILE A 283 3.34 20.50 -9.27
N VAL A 284 3.99 19.67 -8.44
CA VAL A 284 5.41 19.34 -8.57
C VAL A 284 5.71 18.71 -9.93
N LEU A 285 4.86 17.79 -10.40
CA LEU A 285 4.99 17.18 -11.73
C LEU A 285 4.89 18.19 -12.86
N ALA A 286 3.99 19.18 -12.76
CA ALA A 286 3.90 20.26 -13.73
C ALA A 286 5.20 21.07 -13.79
N PHE A 287 5.80 21.40 -12.64
CA PHE A 287 7.12 22.03 -12.58
C PHE A 287 8.21 21.15 -13.20
N VAL A 288 8.24 19.85 -12.88
CA VAL A 288 9.22 18.90 -13.45
C VAL A 288 9.08 18.81 -14.97
N PHE A 289 7.85 18.72 -15.50
CA PHE A 289 7.60 18.72 -16.94
C PHE A 289 8.16 19.98 -17.62
N VAL A 290 7.91 21.16 -17.04
CA VAL A 290 8.42 22.44 -17.56
C VAL A 290 9.96 22.45 -17.55
N ILE A 291 10.59 21.98 -16.48
CA ILE A 291 12.06 21.90 -16.37
C ILE A 291 12.64 20.94 -17.41
N ILE A 292 12.05 19.76 -17.62
CA ILE A 292 12.53 18.81 -18.63
C ILE A 292 12.32 19.36 -20.05
N ARG A 293 11.20 20.04 -20.28
CA ARG A 293 10.84 20.55 -21.61
C ARG A 293 11.71 21.72 -22.05
N PHE A 294 11.95 22.66 -21.15
CA PHE A 294 12.62 23.93 -21.46
C PHE A 294 14.03 24.05 -20.87
N GLY A 295 14.38 23.24 -19.87
CA GLY A 295 15.71 23.21 -19.28
C GLY A 295 16.67 22.32 -20.07
N THR A 296 17.98 22.60 -19.92
CA THR A 296 19.07 21.73 -20.41
C THR A 296 19.37 20.57 -19.45
N VAL A 297 18.52 20.37 -18.44
CA VAL A 297 18.75 19.43 -17.34
C VAL A 297 18.57 18.00 -17.85
N LYS A 298 19.67 17.25 -17.87
CA LYS A 298 19.65 15.80 -18.11
C LYS A 298 19.34 15.11 -16.78
N LEU A 299 18.12 14.59 -16.64
CA LEU A 299 17.78 13.77 -15.47
C LEU A 299 18.66 12.51 -15.45
N PRO A 300 19.23 12.15 -14.28
CA PRO A 300 19.98 10.93 -14.15
C PRO A 300 19.00 9.75 -14.16
N LEU A 301 18.69 9.23 -15.35
CA LEU A 301 17.68 8.18 -15.55
C LEU A 301 18.01 6.89 -14.80
N ARG A 302 19.29 6.54 -14.70
CA ARG A 302 19.73 5.30 -14.05
C ARG A 302 19.39 5.23 -12.56
N PRO A 303 19.81 6.19 -11.69
CA PRO A 303 19.43 6.16 -10.29
C PRO A 303 17.91 6.32 -10.10
N PHE A 304 17.23 7.03 -11.00
CA PHE A 304 15.77 7.09 -11.01
C PHE A 304 15.16 5.69 -11.17
N PHE A 305 15.45 4.98 -12.27
CA PHE A 305 14.94 3.63 -12.54
C PHE A 305 15.30 2.64 -11.41
N ILE A 306 16.50 2.73 -10.83
CA ILE A 306 16.88 1.85 -9.71
C ILE A 306 16.05 2.16 -8.46
N CYS A 307 15.88 3.44 -8.12
CA CYS A 307 15.15 3.86 -6.93
C CYS A 307 13.66 3.48 -7.04
N THR A 308 13.03 3.75 -8.19
CA THR A 308 11.63 3.43 -8.43
C THR A 308 11.38 1.94 -8.52
N SER A 309 12.26 1.15 -9.17
CA SER A 309 12.19 -0.31 -9.13
C SER A 309 12.32 -0.85 -7.70
N ALA A 310 13.23 -0.30 -6.89
CA ALA A 310 13.40 -0.73 -5.50
C ALA A 310 12.15 -0.44 -4.65
N LEU A 311 11.55 0.74 -4.83
CA LEU A 311 10.29 1.11 -4.18
C LEU A 311 9.14 0.19 -4.62
N MET A 312 9.01 -0.09 -5.91
CA MET A 312 7.99 -0.99 -6.43
C MET A 312 8.15 -2.42 -5.90
N TYR A 313 9.38 -2.93 -5.77
CA TYR A 313 9.61 -4.23 -5.13
C TYR A 313 9.19 -4.24 -3.66
N LEU A 314 9.52 -3.19 -2.90
CA LEU A 314 9.08 -3.06 -1.51
C LEU A 314 7.55 -3.06 -1.40
N MET A 315 6.88 -2.28 -2.24
CA MET A 315 5.41 -2.25 -2.28
C MET A 315 4.81 -3.59 -2.69
N ALA A 316 5.43 -4.31 -3.64
CA ALA A 316 4.95 -5.62 -4.07
C ALA A 316 5.02 -6.62 -2.92
N ILE A 317 6.12 -6.60 -2.17
CA ILE A 317 6.27 -7.44 -0.97
C ILE A 317 5.23 -7.06 0.08
N ALA A 318 5.00 -5.76 0.32
CA ALA A 318 3.98 -5.32 1.27
C ALA A 318 2.57 -5.76 0.86
N PHE A 319 2.20 -5.58 -0.41
CA PHE A 319 0.90 -5.99 -0.95
C PHE A 319 0.72 -7.51 -0.98
N ALA A 320 1.81 -8.29 -1.10
CA ALA A 320 1.73 -9.75 -1.00
C ALA A 320 1.24 -10.17 0.39
N GLY A 321 1.76 -9.55 1.45
CA GLY A 321 1.35 -9.83 2.82
C GLY A 321 -0.04 -9.26 3.13
N GLY A 322 -0.31 -8.00 2.75
CA GLY A 322 -1.63 -7.38 2.90
C GLY A 322 -2.73 -8.15 2.18
N GLY A 323 -2.50 -8.52 0.91
CA GLY A 323 -3.48 -9.26 0.12
C GLY A 323 -3.79 -10.64 0.69
N VAL A 324 -2.80 -11.35 1.26
CA VAL A 324 -3.06 -12.61 1.95
C VAL A 324 -3.81 -12.40 3.27
N LYS A 325 -3.49 -11.34 4.03
CA LYS A 325 -4.22 -11.01 5.26
C LYS A 325 -5.70 -10.75 4.99
N GLU A 326 -6.04 -9.95 3.98
CA GLU A 326 -7.43 -9.71 3.60
C GLU A 326 -8.18 -11.01 3.24
N LEU A 327 -7.49 -11.95 2.58
CA LEU A 327 -8.06 -13.27 2.31
C LEU A 327 -8.17 -14.17 3.56
N GLN A 328 -7.35 -13.93 4.59
CA GLN A 328 -7.51 -14.57 5.90
C GLN A 328 -8.72 -14.00 6.63
N GLU A 329 -8.94 -12.67 6.57
CA GLU A 329 -10.12 -12.01 7.13
C GLU A 329 -11.42 -12.42 6.42
N ALA A 330 -11.33 -12.76 5.13
CA ALA A 330 -12.43 -13.32 4.36
C ALA A 330 -12.69 -14.83 4.59
N ASP A 331 -12.02 -15.48 5.56
CA ASP A 331 -12.08 -16.93 5.83
C ASP A 331 -11.69 -17.83 4.62
N ILE A 332 -10.97 -17.30 3.62
CA ILE A 332 -10.51 -18.08 2.45
C ILE A 332 -9.19 -18.80 2.75
N ILE A 333 -8.27 -18.13 3.44
CA ILE A 333 -6.94 -18.64 3.74
C ILE A 333 -6.84 -18.93 5.25
N PRO A 334 -6.31 -20.09 5.66
CA PRO A 334 -6.13 -20.40 7.07
C PRO A 334 -5.09 -19.46 7.71
N VAL A 335 -5.21 -19.30 9.03
CA VAL A 335 -4.29 -18.49 9.83
C VAL A 335 -3.41 -19.42 10.66
N THR A 336 -2.12 -19.47 10.36
CA THR A 336 -1.12 -20.15 11.20
C THR A 336 -0.21 -19.12 11.86
N PRO A 337 -0.44 -18.76 13.13
CA PRO A 337 0.32 -17.71 13.82
C PRO A 337 1.80 -18.05 14.01
N VAL A 338 2.64 -17.01 14.05
CA VAL A 338 4.08 -17.11 14.23
C VAL A 338 4.55 -16.19 15.36
N ASP A 339 5.00 -16.78 16.46
CA ASP A 339 5.29 -16.05 17.71
C ASP A 339 6.56 -15.15 17.65
N PHE A 340 7.39 -15.25 16.62
CA PHE A 340 8.67 -14.52 16.53
C PHE A 340 8.65 -13.29 15.62
N VAL A 341 7.53 -13.00 14.96
CA VAL A 341 7.38 -11.85 14.05
C VAL A 341 6.33 -10.91 14.63
N HIS A 342 6.61 -9.61 14.61
CA HIS A 342 5.65 -8.58 14.99
C HIS A 342 5.00 -7.99 13.73
N SER A 343 3.76 -7.53 13.85
CA SER A 343 3.05 -6.84 12.78
C SER A 343 3.78 -5.54 12.41
N VAL A 344 3.99 -5.32 11.12
CA VAL A 344 4.47 -4.05 10.57
C VAL A 344 3.61 -3.73 9.36
N GLU A 345 2.47 -3.10 9.62
CA GLU A 345 1.42 -2.84 8.61
C GLU A 345 1.95 -2.09 7.39
N ILE A 346 2.84 -1.11 7.58
CA ILE A 346 3.42 -0.34 6.47
C ILE A 346 4.28 -1.19 5.52
N LEU A 347 4.84 -2.29 6.03
CA LEU A 347 5.58 -3.26 5.23
C LEU A 347 4.71 -4.47 4.85
N GLY A 348 3.42 -4.44 5.20
CA GLY A 348 2.49 -5.56 5.04
C GLY A 348 2.96 -6.84 5.74
N ILE A 349 3.78 -6.73 6.79
CA ILE A 349 4.30 -7.89 7.52
C ILE A 349 3.30 -8.23 8.61
N TYR A 350 2.78 -9.46 8.56
CA TYR A 350 1.83 -9.97 9.54
C TYR A 350 2.35 -11.25 10.17
N PRO A 351 2.00 -11.55 11.44
CA PRO A 351 2.57 -12.68 12.17
C PRO A 351 1.92 -14.02 11.79
N THR A 352 1.79 -14.31 10.48
CA THR A 352 1.18 -15.54 9.97
C THR A 352 2.08 -16.19 8.90
N LEU A 353 2.18 -17.53 8.89
CA LEU A 353 3.03 -18.21 7.90
C LEU A 353 2.58 -17.94 6.46
N GLU A 354 1.26 -17.90 6.24
CA GLU A 354 0.67 -17.73 4.93
C GLU A 354 0.98 -16.35 4.32
N THR A 355 1.12 -15.30 5.13
CA THR A 355 1.53 -13.96 4.66
C THR A 355 3.05 -13.87 4.48
N LEU A 356 3.83 -14.46 5.39
CA LEU A 356 5.29 -14.36 5.39
C LEU A 356 5.97 -15.18 4.28
N ILE A 357 5.44 -16.36 3.94
CA ILE A 357 6.06 -17.24 2.93
C ILE A 357 6.11 -16.57 1.54
N PRO A 358 5.01 -16.02 0.99
CA PRO A 358 5.03 -15.29 -0.28
C PRO A 358 5.98 -14.10 -0.25
N GLN A 359 6.00 -13.34 0.84
CA GLN A 359 6.90 -12.20 1.01
C GLN A 359 8.37 -12.60 0.97
N LEU A 360 8.75 -13.64 1.72
CA LEU A 360 10.11 -14.15 1.76
C LEU A 360 10.53 -14.70 0.39
N PHE A 361 9.64 -15.43 -0.28
CA PHE A 361 9.87 -15.90 -1.65
C PHE A 361 10.16 -14.72 -2.58
N MET A 362 9.35 -13.67 -2.55
CA MET A 362 9.57 -12.48 -3.37
C MET A 362 10.90 -11.80 -3.08
N VAL A 363 11.27 -11.63 -1.80
CA VAL A 363 12.58 -11.06 -1.42
C VAL A 363 13.72 -11.85 -2.06
N VAL A 364 13.67 -13.19 -2.02
CA VAL A 364 14.67 -14.04 -2.66
C VAL A 364 14.70 -13.81 -4.18
N VAL A 365 13.55 -13.80 -4.85
CA VAL A 365 13.49 -13.59 -6.30
C VAL A 365 14.02 -12.20 -6.68
N VAL A 366 13.71 -11.15 -5.91
CA VAL A 366 14.23 -9.79 -6.12
C VAL A 366 15.76 -9.77 -6.01
N ILE A 367 16.31 -10.38 -4.97
CA ILE A 367 17.77 -10.47 -4.78
C ILE A 367 18.42 -11.19 -5.97
N LEU A 368 17.85 -12.31 -6.40
CA LEU A 368 18.35 -13.06 -7.55
C LEU A 368 18.28 -12.23 -8.85
N SER A 369 17.18 -11.51 -9.06
CA SER A 369 16.99 -10.61 -10.20
C SER A 369 18.05 -9.51 -10.22
N VAL A 370 18.28 -8.83 -9.09
CA VAL A 370 19.30 -7.78 -8.96
C VAL A 370 20.71 -8.35 -9.21
N ILE A 371 21.03 -9.53 -8.68
CA ILE A 371 22.32 -10.21 -8.93
C ILE A 371 22.49 -10.53 -10.41
N TYR A 372 21.45 -11.07 -11.05
CA TYR A 372 21.44 -11.40 -12.47
C TYR A 372 21.72 -10.15 -13.32
N TYR A 373 21.00 -9.05 -13.07
CA TYR A 373 21.20 -7.79 -13.80
C TYR A 373 22.59 -7.19 -13.57
N ARG A 374 23.11 -7.21 -12.33
CA ARG A 374 24.49 -6.75 -12.05
C ARG A 374 25.53 -7.56 -12.84
N LYS A 375 25.41 -8.88 -12.89
CA LYS A 375 26.34 -9.74 -13.64
C LYS A 375 26.27 -9.47 -15.14
N HIS A 376 25.07 -9.29 -15.70
CA HIS A 376 24.90 -9.05 -17.13
C HIS A 376 25.41 -7.66 -17.57
N THR A 377 25.24 -6.63 -16.73
CA THR A 377 25.82 -5.29 -16.94
C THR A 377 27.35 -5.32 -16.90
N ILE A 378 27.96 -6.09 -15.99
CA ILE A 378 29.43 -6.20 -15.91
C ILE A 378 29.96 -6.90 -17.17
N LYS A 379 29.32 -7.99 -17.59
CA LYS A 379 29.73 -8.77 -18.78
C LYS A 379 29.74 -7.93 -20.06
N ASN A 380 28.67 -7.18 -20.33
CA ASN A 380 28.58 -6.30 -21.51
C ASN A 380 29.65 -5.19 -21.51
N LYS A 381 30.08 -4.69 -20.34
CA LYS A 381 31.18 -3.72 -20.25
C LYS A 381 32.53 -4.34 -20.60
N THR A 382 32.79 -5.57 -20.18
CA THR A 382 34.02 -6.31 -20.54
C THR A 382 34.06 -6.71 -22.02
N ASP A 383 32.93 -7.07 -22.61
CA ASP A 383 32.87 -7.46 -24.03
C ASP A 383 33.00 -6.26 -24.98
N ASN A 384 32.61 -5.04 -24.56
CA ASN A 384 32.80 -3.80 -25.33
C ASN A 384 34.21 -3.18 -25.18
N LEU A 385 35.06 -3.73 -24.30
CA LEU A 385 36.45 -3.28 -24.09
C LEU A 385 37.49 -4.17 -24.78
N ASN A 386 37.05 -5.31 -25.33
CA ASN A 386 37.84 -6.22 -26.17
C ASN A 386 37.37 -6.11 -27.62
#